data_AF-A0A948YHT5-F1
#
_entry.id   AF-A0A948YHT5-F1
#
_cell.length_a   1.000
_cell.length_b   1.000
_cell.length_c   1.000
_cell.angle_alpha   90.00
_cell.angle_beta   90.00
_cell.angle_gamma   90.00
#
_symmetry.space_group_name_H-M   'P 1'
#
loop_
_entity.id
_entity.type
_entity.pdbx_description
1 polymer ?
#
loop_
_entity_poly.entity_id
_entity_poly.type
_entity_poly.pdbx_seq_one_letter_code
_entity_poly.pdbx_strand_id
1 'polypeptide(L)' 'LAGIMSDQNLTSVRTKLEELHDIAASLGIKLKEPFMTLSFLTLSVIPELKITDKGLVDVRHSKLIT' A
#
# COMPACT_ATOMS: atom_id res chain seq x y z
N LEU A 1 3.50 0.65 16.14
CA LEU A 1 4.42 1.79 16.34
C LEU A 1 4.46 2.63 15.08
N ALA A 2 3.96 3.87 15.14
CA ALA A 2 3.97 4.86 14.05
C ALA A 2 3.44 4.39 12.68
N GLY A 3 2.58 3.36 12.64
CA GLY A 3 2.05 2.78 11.39
C GLY A 3 3.05 1.95 10.57
N ILE A 4 4.27 1.72 11.07
CA ILE A 4 5.34 1.03 10.32
C ILE A 4 5.76 -0.28 11.00
N MET A 5 5.75 -0.35 12.34
CA MET A 5 6.25 -1.51 13.08
C MET A 5 5.23 -2.03 14.10
N SER A 6 5.41 -3.28 14.56
CA SER A 6 4.65 -3.88 15.64
C SER A 6 5.56 -4.23 16.82
N ASP A 7 5.02 -4.14 18.03
CA ASP A 7 5.61 -4.62 19.28
C ASP A 7 5.27 -6.10 19.56
N GLN A 8 4.44 -6.72 18.73
CA GLN A 8 4.11 -8.14 18.81
C GLN A 8 5.26 -9.01 18.26
N ASN A 9 5.28 -10.26 18.69
CA ASN A 9 6.23 -11.25 18.17
C ASN A 9 5.97 -11.55 16.68
N LEU A 10 6.99 -12.07 16.01
CA LEU A 10 6.97 -12.37 14.58
C LEU A 10 5.78 -13.26 14.17
N THR A 11 5.50 -14.30 14.94
CA THR A 11 4.44 -15.28 14.62
C THR A 11 3.07 -14.60 14.63
N SER A 12 2.78 -13.79 15.65
CA SER A 12 1.51 -13.07 15.75
C SER A 12 1.31 -12.08 14.60
N VAL A 13 2.37 -11.37 14.21
CA VAL A 13 2.32 -10.44 13.07
C VAL A 13 2.11 -11.19 11.76
N ARG A 14 2.82 -12.31 11.57
CA ARG A 14 2.72 -13.15 10.38
C ARG A 14 1.31 -13.72 10.19
N THR A 15 0.73 -14.30 11.24
CA THR A 15 -0.63 -14.87 11.17
C THR A 15 -1.67 -13.81 10.79
N LYS A 16 -1.57 -12.61 11.37
CA LYS A 16 -2.46 -11.50 11.01
C LYS A 16 -2.27 -11.06 9.56
N LEU A 17 -1.04 -11.05 9.05
CA LEU A 17 -0.77 -10.71 7.65
C LEU A 17 -1.33 -11.77 6.70
N GLU A 18 -1.21 -13.06 7.04
CA GLU A 18 -1.79 -14.17 6.27
C GLU A 18 -3.33 -14.07 6.24
N GLU A 19 -3.99 -13.80 7.37
CA GLU A 19 -5.44 -13.57 7.44
C GLU A 19 -5.89 -12.40 6.54
N LEU A 20 -5.13 -11.31 6.55
CA LEU A 20 -5.40 -10.16 5.68
C LEU A 20 -5.26 -10.50 4.18
N HIS A 21 -4.31 -11.38 3.82
CA HIS A 21 -4.15 -11.86 2.45
C HIS A 21 -5.35 -12.71 2.02
N ASP A 22 -5.84 -13.60 2.88
CA ASP A 22 -7.01 -14.44 2.57
C ASP A 22 -8.27 -13.60 2.39
N ILE A 23 -8.48 -12.60 3.24
CA ILE A 23 -9.58 -11.66 3.11
C ILE A 23 -9.44 -10.87 1.79
N ALA A 24 -8.25 -10.35 1.49
CA ALA A 24 -8.00 -9.65 0.23
C ALA A 24 -8.32 -10.52 -1.00
N ALA A 25 -7.91 -11.78 -0.99
CA ALA A 25 -8.23 -12.75 -2.03
C ALA A 25 -9.75 -12.98 -2.15
N SER A 26 -10.47 -13.07 -1.03
CA SER A 26 -11.94 -13.21 -1.01
C SER A 26 -12.68 -12.01 -1.62
N LEU A 27 -12.07 -10.82 -1.56
CA LEU A 27 -12.59 -9.59 -2.21
C LEU A 27 -12.27 -9.54 -3.72
N GLY A 28 -11.67 -10.59 -4.29
CA GLY A 28 -11.33 -10.68 -5.71
C GLY A 28 -10.02 -9.99 -6.09
N ILE A 29 -9.17 -9.62 -5.11
CA ILE A 29 -7.84 -9.08 -5.38
C ILE A 29 -6.97 -10.20 -5.95
N LYS A 30 -6.46 -9.98 -7.16
CA LYS A 30 -5.62 -10.95 -7.90
C LYS A 30 -4.12 -10.73 -7.72
N LEU A 31 -3.73 -9.68 -6.99
CA LEU A 31 -2.33 -9.37 -6.69
C LEU A 31 -1.79 -10.40 -5.70
N LYS A 32 -0.61 -10.95 -5.99
CA LYS A 32 0.05 -11.93 -5.12
C LYS A 32 0.43 -11.34 -3.76
N GLU A 33 0.97 -10.12 -3.75
CA GLU A 33 1.41 -9.41 -2.54
C GLU A 33 0.78 -8.00 -2.52
N PRO A 34 -0.53 -7.90 -2.24
CA PRO A 34 -1.26 -6.63 -2.35
C PRO A 34 -0.73 -5.57 -1.38
N PHE A 35 -0.42 -5.94 -0.14
CA PHE A 35 0.08 -4.98 0.85
C PHE A 35 1.50 -4.50 0.55
N MET A 36 2.37 -5.39 0.07
CA MET A 36 3.70 -4.99 -0.40
C MET A 36 3.58 -4.01 -1.56
N THR A 37 2.71 -4.31 -2.54
CA THR A 37 2.47 -3.42 -3.69
C THR A 37 1.98 -2.03 -3.26
N LEU A 38 1.02 -1.96 -2.33
CA LEU A 38 0.52 -0.70 -1.80
C LEU A 38 1.60 0.11 -1.07
N SER A 39 2.55 -0.54 -0.39
CA SER A 39 3.66 0.17 0.28
C SER A 39 4.50 1.00 -0.69
N PHE A 40 4.71 0.49 -1.91
CA PHE A 40 5.44 1.19 -2.98
C PHE A 40 4.65 2.36 -3.57
N LEU A 41 3.31 2.29 -3.57
CA LEU A 41 2.47 3.39 -4.07
C LEU A 41 2.67 4.70 -3.30
N THR A 42 3.27 4.68 -2.11
CA THR A 42 3.57 5.88 -1.32
C THR A 42 4.92 6.51 -1.68
N LEU A 43 5.84 5.77 -2.32
CA LEU A 43 7.19 6.27 -2.66
C LEU A 43 7.17 7.30 -3.79
N SER A 44 7.73 8.49 -3.56
CA SER A 44 7.67 9.65 -4.46
C SER A 44 8.41 9.47 -5.80
N VAL A 45 9.18 8.40 -5.96
CA VAL A 45 10.10 8.23 -7.09
C VAL A 45 9.51 7.52 -8.31
N ILE A 46 8.43 6.74 -8.15
CA ILE A 46 7.78 5.99 -9.24
C ILE A 46 6.30 5.82 -8.83
N PRO A 47 5.32 6.60 -9.35
CA PRO A 47 4.94 6.66 -10.78
C PRO A 47 4.72 8.09 -11.34
N GLU A 48 4.54 8.22 -12.67
CA GLU A 48 4.23 9.50 -13.35
C GLU A 48 2.93 10.16 -12.86
N LEU A 49 1.99 9.34 -12.36
CA LEU A 49 0.73 9.76 -11.76
C LEU A 49 0.66 9.25 -10.32
N LYS A 50 0.35 10.14 -9.38
CA LYS A 50 0.38 9.87 -7.94
C LYS A 50 -0.91 10.31 -7.28
N ILE A 51 -1.53 9.44 -6.49
CA ILE A 51 -2.63 9.83 -5.61
C ILE A 51 -2.03 10.36 -4.31
N THR A 52 -2.45 11.57 -3.93
CA THR A 52 -2.06 12.25 -2.69
C THR A 52 -3.32 12.64 -1.91
N ASP A 53 -3.13 13.14 -0.69
CA ASP A 53 -4.19 13.76 0.12
C ASP A 53 -4.87 14.94 -0.58
N LYS A 54 -4.19 15.57 -1.56
CA LYS A 54 -4.72 16.68 -2.36
C LYS A 54 -5.38 16.26 -3.67
N GLY A 55 -5.41 14.96 -3.99
CA GLY A 55 -5.94 14.44 -5.26
C GLY A 55 -4.87 13.82 -6.16
N LEU A 56 -5.19 13.67 -7.45
CA LEU A 56 -4.31 13.04 -8.45
C LEU A 56 -3.28 14.06 -8.98
N VAL A 57 -2.00 13.78 -8.76
CA VAL A 57 -0.87 14.61 -9.18
C VAL A 57 -0.14 13.95 -10.35
N ASP A 58 0.05 14.69 -11.44
CA ASP A 58 1.04 14.38 -12.48
C ASP A 58 2.42 14.83 -11.98
N VAL A 59 3.28 13.87 -11.67
CA VAL A 59 4.62 14.10 -11.12
C VAL A 59 5.57 14.67 -12.18
N ARG A 60 5.39 14.32 -13.46
CA ARG A 60 6.25 14.82 -14.55
C ARG A 60 6.03 16.30 -14.79
N HIS A 61 4.77 16.73 -14.73
CA HIS A 61 4.37 18.12 -14.96
C HIS A 61 4.16 18.90 -13.66
N SER A 62 4.35 18.25 -12.49
CA SER A 62 4.09 18.81 -11.15
C SER A 62 2.71 19.49 -11.06
N LYS A 63 1.68 18.86 -11.63
CA LYS A 63 0.35 19.43 -11.79
C LYS A 63 -0.71 18.58 -11.10
N LEU A 64 -1.65 19.24 -10.43
CA LEU A 64 -2.86 18.61 -9.93
C LEU A 64 -3.89 18.45 -11.06
N ILE A 65 -4.40 17.23 -11.26
CA ILE A 65 -5.36 16.89 -12.33
C ILE A 65 -6.81 17.10 -11.87
N THR A 66 -7.09 17.03 -10.56
CA THR A 66 -8.43 17.19 -9.98
C THR A 66 -8.38 18.13 -8.79
#